data_AF-A0A7X6PQ41-F1
#
_entry.id   AF-A0A7X6PQ41-F1
#
_cell.length_a   1.000
_cell.length_b   1.000
_cell.length_c   1.000
_cell.angle_alpha   90.00
_cell.angle_beta   90.00
_cell.angle_gamma   90.00
#
_symmetry.space_group_name_H-M   'P 1'
#
loop_
_entity.id
_entity.type
_entity.pdbx_description
1 polymer ?
#
loop_
_entity_poly.entity_id
_entity_poly.type
_entity_poly.pdbx_seq_one_letter_code
_entity_poly.pdbx_strand_id
1 'polypeptide(L)'
;MAPNITPDPDKARMLRGPMLLRTDGAKKSTYDQRLLELGSDHDWLHADPWRILRIQGEFVSGFDALASMPKAVTVFGSARIPEGHPWYQQGCELGKALVAADYAVITGGGPGLMEAPNRGAHESDGLSVGLGIELPHEQHLNKWVDLGLNFRYFFARKTMFLKYSQAFICLPGGFGTLDELFEVLCMVQTGKVTNYPIVLLGTEFWGGLIDWIRERLAAEGLISPQDMDLFLVTDSVEEAVQHIVDAHGVMTDERLANATQVDEYTPVHEVLEQADRR
;
A
#
# COMPACT_ATOMS: atom_id res chain seq x y z
N MET A 1 29.60 30.43 50.94
CA MET A 1 28.71 31.19 50.03
C MET A 1 29.31 31.10 48.64
N ALA A 2 28.59 30.55 47.67
CA ALA A 2 29.06 30.55 46.28
C ALA A 2 29.15 32.01 45.78
N PRO A 3 30.22 32.40 45.05
CA PRO A 3 30.33 33.75 44.52
C PRO A 3 29.18 34.00 43.54
N ASN A 4 28.43 35.09 43.79
CA ASN A 4 27.35 35.54 42.93
C ASN A 4 27.96 36.17 41.67
N ILE A 5 28.37 35.34 40.71
CA ILE A 5 28.87 35.79 39.41
C ILE A 5 27.64 36.12 38.56
N THR A 6 27.13 37.33 38.72
CA THR A 6 26.06 37.84 37.86
C THR A 6 26.62 38.03 36.45
N PRO A 7 26.00 37.46 35.41
CA PRO A 7 26.50 37.61 34.05
C PRO A 7 26.55 39.09 33.66
N ASP A 8 27.72 39.52 33.20
CA ASP A 8 28.01 40.88 32.72
C ASP A 8 26.95 41.36 31.70
N PRO A 9 26.18 42.42 32.03
CA PRO A 9 25.07 42.91 31.21
C PRO A 9 25.51 43.47 29.86
N ASP A 10 26.78 43.84 29.70
CA ASP A 10 27.32 44.43 28.46
C ASP A 10 27.66 43.36 27.41
N LYS A 11 27.58 42.07 27.75
CA LYS A 11 27.79 40.96 26.80
C LYS A 11 26.47 40.62 26.12
N ALA A 12 26.19 41.28 25.00
CA ALA A 12 25.01 41.03 24.17
C ALA A 12 24.85 39.53 23.85
N ARG A 13 23.77 38.94 24.36
CA ARG A 13 23.32 37.58 24.02
C ARG A 13 22.06 37.69 23.21
N MET A 14 22.04 37.07 22.04
CA MET A 14 20.88 37.07 21.17
C MET A 14 20.36 35.64 20.98
N LEU A 15 19.04 35.48 21.05
CA LEU A 15 18.37 34.23 20.70
C LEU A 15 18.35 34.06 19.17
N ARG A 16 18.72 32.88 18.68
CA ARG A 16 18.61 32.47 17.28
C ARG A 16 17.94 31.11 17.21
N GLY A 17 16.64 31.10 16.94
CA GLY A 17 15.84 29.88 17.09
C GLY A 17 15.94 29.37 18.54
N PRO A 18 16.21 28.07 18.78
CA PRO A 18 16.35 27.53 20.12
C PRO A 18 17.71 27.83 20.80
N MET A 19 18.65 28.50 20.13
CA MET A 19 20.01 28.72 20.64
C MET A 19 20.22 30.13 21.20
N LEU A 20 20.85 30.24 22.37
CA LEU A 20 21.35 31.51 22.92
C LEU A 20 22.82 31.68 22.52
N LEU A 21 23.11 32.66 21.66
CA LEU A 21 24.45 32.87 21.12
C LEU A 21 25.03 34.23 21.57
N ARG A 22 26.34 34.25 21.80
CA ARG A 22 27.12 35.46 22.06
C ARG A 22 27.80 35.87 20.76
N THR A 23 27.23 36.84 20.05
CA THR A 23 27.72 37.28 18.72
C THR A 23 27.44 38.77 18.49
N ASP A 24 28.39 39.47 17.85
CA ASP A 24 28.34 40.92 17.55
C ASP A 24 27.63 41.28 16.23
N GLY A 25 26.82 40.38 15.67
CA GLY A 25 26.19 40.56 14.36
C GLY A 25 24.67 40.50 14.39
N ALA A 26 24.01 41.63 14.13
CA ALA A 26 22.57 41.69 13.84
C ALA A 26 22.27 40.96 12.51
N LYS A 27 21.29 40.05 12.50
CA LYS A 27 20.81 39.44 11.25
C LYS A 27 19.99 40.47 10.49
N LYS A 28 20.24 40.59 9.17
CA LYS A 28 19.49 41.48 8.27
C LYS A 28 18.12 40.93 7.86
N SER A 29 17.84 39.65 8.10
CA SER A 29 16.56 38.99 7.78
C SER A 29 16.25 37.83 8.73
N THR A 30 14.97 37.49 8.87
CA THR A 30 14.52 36.35 9.69
C THR A 30 14.70 35.01 8.95
N TYR A 31 14.44 33.89 9.62
CA TYR A 31 14.41 32.59 8.94
C TYR A 31 13.16 32.48 8.05
N ASP A 32 12.00 32.89 8.54
CA ASP A 32 10.74 32.89 7.79
C ASP A 32 10.81 33.80 6.57
N GLN A 33 11.38 34.99 6.70
CA GLN A 33 11.57 35.89 5.56
C GLN A 33 12.37 35.22 4.44
N ARG A 34 13.45 34.50 4.77
CA ARG A 34 14.27 33.80 3.78
C ARG A 34 13.60 32.54 3.21
N LEU A 35 12.70 31.91 3.96
CA LEU A 35 11.89 30.78 3.49
C LEU A 35 10.78 31.23 2.54
N LEU A 36 10.16 32.38 2.83
CA LEU A 36 8.99 32.91 2.12
C LEU A 36 9.37 33.84 0.95
N GLU A 37 10.62 34.30 0.87
CA GLU A 37 11.15 35.04 -0.28
C GLU A 37 11.35 34.10 -1.49
N LEU A 38 10.68 34.42 -2.61
CA LEU A 38 10.57 33.64 -3.85
C LEU A 38 11.85 33.62 -4.74
N GLY A 39 13.04 33.61 -4.14
CA GLY A 39 14.31 33.91 -4.82
C GLY A 39 15.26 32.74 -5.08
N SER A 40 14.89 31.48 -4.83
CA SER A 40 15.82 30.35 -4.94
C SER A 40 15.76 29.64 -6.29
N ASP A 41 16.94 29.25 -6.78
CA ASP A 41 17.10 28.24 -7.84
C ASP A 41 16.31 26.95 -7.50
N HIS A 42 15.64 26.36 -8.48
CA HIS A 42 14.74 25.21 -8.30
C HIS A 42 15.41 23.86 -8.60
N ASP A 43 16.69 23.85 -8.98
CA ASP A 43 17.44 22.64 -9.34
C ASP A 43 17.41 21.55 -8.25
N TRP A 44 17.31 21.93 -6.97
CA TRP A 44 17.21 20.98 -5.85
C TRP A 44 15.94 20.11 -5.90
N LEU A 45 14.86 20.54 -6.57
CA LEU A 45 13.63 19.74 -6.73
C LEU A 45 13.84 18.46 -7.53
N HIS A 46 14.90 18.40 -8.34
CA HIS A 46 15.24 17.25 -9.17
C HIS A 46 16.44 16.46 -8.63
N ALA A 47 17.09 16.96 -7.57
CA ALA A 47 18.24 16.32 -6.95
C ALA A 47 17.83 15.16 -6.03
N ASP A 48 18.71 14.17 -5.90
CA ASP A 48 18.47 12.98 -5.09
C ASP A 48 18.15 13.25 -3.61
N PRO A 49 18.76 14.24 -2.93
CA PRO A 49 18.37 14.57 -1.55
C PRO A 49 16.89 14.92 -1.41
N TRP A 50 16.32 15.65 -2.36
CA TRP A 50 14.91 15.98 -2.35
C TRP A 50 14.03 14.79 -2.71
N ARG A 51 14.50 13.91 -3.61
CA ARG A 51 13.81 12.65 -3.91
C ARG A 51 13.69 11.77 -2.68
N ILE A 52 14.73 11.66 -1.85
CA ILE A 52 14.67 10.91 -0.59
C ILE A 52 13.54 11.44 0.31
N LEU A 53 13.43 12.76 0.45
CA LEU A 53 12.35 13.37 1.26
C LEU A 53 10.96 13.12 0.65
N ARG A 54 10.82 13.16 -0.67
CA ARG A 54 9.57 12.80 -1.35
C ARG A 54 9.20 11.34 -1.15
N ILE A 55 10.17 10.43 -1.27
CA ILE A 55 10.00 9.00 -1.04
C ILE A 55 9.54 8.75 0.41
N GLN A 56 10.21 9.37 1.38
CA GLN A 56 9.80 9.31 2.78
C GLN A 56 8.36 9.82 2.96
N GLY A 57 7.99 10.92 2.31
CA GLY A 57 6.63 11.45 2.33
C GLY A 57 5.58 10.48 1.81
N GLU A 58 5.88 9.72 0.76
CA GLU A 58 4.96 8.69 0.24
C GLU A 58 4.78 7.52 1.21
N PHE A 59 5.86 7.09 1.88
CA PHE A 59 5.74 6.06 2.92
C PHE A 59 4.93 6.55 4.11
N VAL A 60 5.15 7.78 4.58
CA VAL A 60 4.37 8.37 5.68
C VAL A 60 2.89 8.44 5.29
N SER A 61 2.57 9.00 4.13
CA SER A 61 1.18 9.14 3.66
C SER A 61 0.50 7.80 3.47
N GLY A 62 1.20 6.82 2.89
CA GLY A 62 0.68 5.47 2.69
C GLY A 62 0.45 4.74 4.01
N PHE A 63 1.37 4.87 4.97
CA PHE A 63 1.24 4.22 6.26
C PHE A 63 0.13 4.81 7.12
N ASP A 64 -0.03 6.14 7.08
CA ASP A 64 -1.07 6.84 7.82
C ASP A 64 -2.47 6.51 7.27
N ALA A 65 -2.65 6.62 5.95
CA ALA A 65 -3.93 6.35 5.31
C ALA A 65 -4.42 4.89 5.46
N LEU A 66 -3.48 3.94 5.48
CA LEU A 66 -3.79 2.51 5.58
C LEU A 66 -3.65 1.96 7.01
N ALA A 67 -3.40 2.81 8.01
CA ALA A 67 -3.10 2.38 9.38
C ALA A 67 -4.21 1.53 10.03
N SER A 68 -5.47 1.83 9.71
CA SER A 68 -6.66 1.15 10.27
C SER A 68 -7.30 0.17 9.30
N MET A 69 -6.53 -0.36 8.35
CA MET A 69 -7.05 -1.32 7.37
C MET A 69 -7.52 -2.61 8.07
N PRO A 70 -8.74 -3.11 7.77
CA PRO A 70 -9.14 -4.45 8.18
C PRO A 70 -8.34 -5.50 7.40
N LYS A 71 -8.66 -6.78 7.62
CA LYS A 71 -8.12 -7.85 6.77
C LYS A 71 -8.43 -7.56 5.30
N ALA A 72 -7.47 -7.76 4.42
CA ALA A 72 -7.59 -7.37 3.03
C ALA A 72 -6.89 -8.34 2.08
N VAL A 73 -7.44 -8.44 0.88
CA VAL A 73 -6.88 -9.20 -0.24
C VAL A 73 -6.53 -8.21 -1.35
N THR A 74 -5.32 -8.33 -1.89
CA THR A 74 -4.94 -7.54 -3.06
C THR A 74 -5.26 -8.33 -4.32
N VAL A 75 -5.94 -7.69 -5.26
CA VAL A 75 -6.30 -8.27 -6.55
C VAL A 75 -5.56 -7.56 -7.67
N PHE A 76 -4.85 -8.33 -8.50
CA PHE A 76 -4.18 -7.87 -9.70
C PHE A 76 -4.81 -8.48 -10.95
N GLY A 77 -4.68 -7.76 -12.06
CA GLY A 77 -5.11 -8.22 -13.37
C GLY A 77 -4.84 -7.17 -14.43
N SER A 78 -5.16 -7.51 -15.69
CA SER A 78 -4.95 -6.61 -16.82
C SER A 78 -5.78 -5.33 -16.76
N ALA A 79 -5.13 -4.18 -16.96
CA ALA A 79 -5.78 -2.87 -17.14
C ALA A 79 -6.56 -2.75 -18.46
N ARG A 80 -6.41 -3.73 -19.38
CA ARG A 80 -6.86 -3.61 -20.79
C ARG A 80 -8.16 -4.34 -21.08
N ILE A 81 -8.67 -5.12 -20.14
CA ILE A 81 -9.87 -5.94 -20.34
C ILE A 81 -11.10 -5.06 -20.15
N PRO A 82 -12.00 -4.95 -21.14
CA PRO A 82 -13.14 -4.04 -21.06
C PRO A 82 -14.28 -4.60 -20.19
N GLU A 83 -15.16 -3.69 -19.75
CA GLU A 83 -16.47 -4.05 -19.20
C GLU A 83 -17.21 -4.98 -20.20
N GLY A 84 -17.72 -6.13 -19.71
CA GLY A 84 -18.43 -7.12 -20.52
C GLY A 84 -17.61 -8.34 -20.95
N HIS A 85 -16.28 -8.33 -20.77
CA HIS A 85 -15.47 -9.53 -20.93
C HIS A 85 -15.75 -10.53 -19.78
N PRO A 86 -15.74 -11.87 -20.02
CA PRO A 86 -15.94 -12.87 -18.95
C PRO A 86 -15.03 -12.68 -17.73
N TRP A 87 -13.73 -12.41 -17.95
CA TRP A 87 -12.81 -12.10 -16.85
C TRP A 87 -13.17 -10.84 -16.06
N TYR A 88 -13.81 -9.84 -16.69
CA TYR A 88 -14.29 -8.66 -15.96
C TYR A 88 -15.45 -9.04 -15.05
N GLN A 89 -16.39 -9.86 -15.54
CA GLN A 89 -17.50 -10.37 -14.72
C GLN A 89 -17.00 -11.21 -13.55
N GLN A 90 -16.05 -12.12 -13.81
CA GLN A 90 -15.39 -12.92 -12.77
C GLN A 90 -14.68 -12.03 -11.74
N GLY A 91 -14.04 -10.93 -12.17
CA GLY A 91 -13.44 -9.95 -11.25
C GLY A 91 -14.47 -9.24 -10.37
N CYS A 92 -15.63 -8.88 -10.92
CA CYS A 92 -16.74 -8.33 -10.12
C CYS A 92 -17.26 -9.35 -9.11
N GLU A 93 -17.50 -10.59 -9.52
CA GLU A 93 -17.93 -11.68 -8.64
C GLU A 93 -16.92 -11.93 -7.52
N LEU A 94 -15.62 -11.88 -7.85
CA LEU A 94 -14.55 -12.00 -6.88
C LEU A 94 -14.59 -10.90 -5.83
N GLY A 95 -14.76 -9.63 -6.24
CA GLY A 95 -14.89 -8.52 -5.30
C GLY A 95 -16.04 -8.71 -4.32
N LYS A 96 -17.19 -9.18 -4.82
CA LYS A 96 -18.38 -9.49 -3.99
C LYS A 96 -18.10 -10.63 -3.00
N ALA A 97 -17.46 -11.70 -3.47
CA ALA A 97 -17.15 -12.87 -2.66
C ALA A 97 -16.13 -12.56 -1.55
N LEU A 98 -15.13 -11.72 -1.83
CA LEU A 98 -14.15 -11.27 -0.84
C LEU A 98 -14.80 -10.46 0.28
N VAL A 99 -15.71 -9.53 -0.08
CA VAL A 99 -16.46 -8.75 0.91
C VAL A 99 -17.38 -9.64 1.75
N ALA A 100 -18.05 -10.60 1.13
CA ALA A 100 -18.86 -11.58 1.85
C ALA A 100 -18.05 -12.46 2.83
N ALA A 101 -16.74 -12.57 2.62
CA ALA A 101 -15.79 -13.22 3.52
C ALA A 101 -15.08 -12.23 4.48
N ASP A 102 -15.62 -11.02 4.65
CA ASP A 102 -15.15 -9.92 5.50
C ASP A 102 -13.77 -9.34 5.11
N TYR A 103 -13.35 -9.45 3.86
CA TYR A 103 -12.11 -8.83 3.38
C TYR A 103 -12.37 -7.50 2.69
N ALA A 104 -11.54 -6.51 2.99
CA ALA A 104 -11.35 -5.36 2.11
C ALA A 104 -10.65 -5.79 0.82
N VAL A 105 -10.91 -5.06 -0.27
CA VAL A 105 -10.32 -5.35 -1.57
C VAL A 105 -9.37 -4.23 -1.95
N ILE A 106 -8.10 -4.57 -2.13
CA ILE A 106 -7.06 -3.63 -2.57
C ILE A 106 -6.72 -3.92 -4.03
N THR A 107 -6.62 -2.89 -4.85
CA THR A 107 -6.19 -3.03 -6.25
C THR A 107 -5.21 -1.93 -6.63
N GLY A 108 -4.71 -1.99 -7.86
CA GLY A 108 -3.96 -0.90 -8.45
C GLY A 108 -4.79 0.35 -8.80
N GLY A 109 -6.11 0.33 -8.62
CA GLY A 109 -7.00 1.47 -8.85
C GLY A 109 -7.22 1.86 -10.30
N GLY A 110 -6.59 1.20 -11.27
CA GLY A 110 -6.78 1.46 -12.70
C GLY A 110 -8.08 0.84 -13.27
N PRO A 111 -8.25 0.85 -14.60
CA PRO A 111 -9.38 0.25 -15.30
C PRO A 111 -9.25 -1.28 -15.41
N GLY A 112 -10.22 -1.90 -16.07
CA GLY A 112 -10.22 -3.32 -16.41
C GLY A 112 -10.28 -4.24 -15.19
N LEU A 113 -9.37 -5.21 -15.09
CA LEU A 113 -9.39 -6.20 -14.01
C LEU A 113 -8.87 -5.67 -12.66
N MET A 114 -8.50 -4.39 -12.58
CA MET A 114 -8.37 -3.67 -11.31
C MET A 114 -9.71 -3.04 -10.90
N GLU A 115 -10.44 -2.49 -11.87
CA GLU A 115 -11.76 -1.89 -11.63
C GLU A 115 -12.82 -2.93 -11.26
N ALA A 116 -12.85 -4.07 -11.94
CA ALA A 116 -13.82 -5.13 -11.71
C ALA A 116 -13.94 -5.56 -10.24
N PRO A 117 -12.85 -5.96 -9.54
CA PRO A 117 -12.93 -6.29 -8.11
C PRO A 117 -13.24 -5.08 -7.22
N ASN A 118 -12.77 -3.86 -7.55
CA ASN A 118 -13.18 -2.65 -6.80
C ASN A 118 -14.71 -2.44 -6.90
N ARG A 119 -15.27 -2.57 -8.10
CA ARG A 119 -16.70 -2.47 -8.34
C ARG A 119 -17.48 -3.51 -7.54
N GLY A 120 -17.05 -4.77 -7.60
CA GLY A 120 -17.69 -5.86 -6.85
C GLY A 120 -17.72 -5.59 -5.34
N ALA A 121 -16.60 -5.10 -4.80
CA ALA A 121 -16.49 -4.76 -3.39
C ALA A 121 -17.39 -3.58 -3.00
N HIS A 122 -17.30 -2.48 -3.76
CA HIS A 122 -18.07 -1.27 -3.52
C HIS A 122 -19.59 -1.49 -3.63
N GLU A 123 -20.05 -2.22 -4.65
CA GLU A 123 -21.47 -2.57 -4.81
C GLU A 123 -22.00 -3.50 -3.69
N SER A 124 -21.11 -4.09 -2.88
CA SER A 124 -21.45 -4.98 -1.76
C SER A 124 -21.24 -4.32 -0.40
N ASP A 125 -21.14 -2.99 -0.35
CA ASP A 125 -20.91 -2.20 0.87
C ASP A 125 -19.61 -2.56 1.61
N GLY A 126 -18.62 -3.15 0.91
CA GLY A 126 -17.30 -3.44 1.43
C GLY A 126 -16.27 -2.38 1.08
N LEU A 127 -15.16 -2.35 1.84
CA LEU A 127 -14.09 -1.37 1.62
C LEU A 127 -13.31 -1.66 0.34
N SER A 128 -13.44 -0.77 -0.64
CA SER A 128 -12.71 -0.81 -1.92
C SER A 128 -11.56 0.19 -1.93
N VAL A 129 -10.33 -0.31 -2.04
CA VAL A 129 -9.09 0.48 -2.01
C VAL A 129 -8.41 0.48 -3.38
N GLY A 130 -7.95 1.66 -3.80
CA GLY A 130 -7.20 1.84 -5.04
C GLY A 130 -5.84 2.50 -4.77
N LEU A 131 -4.76 1.75 -4.96
CA LEU A 131 -3.40 2.27 -4.87
C LEU A 131 -2.91 2.55 -6.28
N GLY A 132 -3.13 3.77 -6.77
CA GLY A 132 -2.73 4.25 -8.09
C GLY A 132 -1.23 4.49 -8.22
N ILE A 133 -0.77 4.63 -9.47
CA ILE A 133 0.60 5.02 -9.80
C ILE A 133 0.56 6.10 -10.88
N GLU A 134 1.37 7.14 -10.71
CA GLU A 134 1.52 8.22 -11.69
C GLU A 134 2.11 7.65 -12.99
N LEU A 135 1.30 7.61 -14.04
CA LEU A 135 1.69 7.22 -15.39
C LEU A 135 1.40 8.35 -16.39
N PRO A 136 2.08 8.38 -17.55
CA PRO A 136 1.84 9.42 -18.56
C PRO A 136 0.42 9.43 -19.14
N HIS A 137 -0.31 8.31 -19.09
CA HIS A 137 -1.61 8.15 -19.77
C HIS A 137 -2.74 7.62 -18.87
N GLU A 138 -2.40 6.94 -17.76
CA GLU A 138 -3.36 6.32 -16.86
C GLU A 138 -3.35 7.11 -15.54
N GLN A 139 -4.13 8.19 -15.50
CA GLN A 139 -3.97 9.25 -14.50
C GLN A 139 -5.02 9.28 -13.39
N HIS A 140 -6.06 8.46 -13.47
CA HIS A 140 -7.19 8.53 -12.54
C HIS A 140 -7.48 7.16 -11.95
N LEU A 141 -7.81 7.16 -10.67
CA LEU A 141 -8.41 6.00 -10.03
C LEU A 141 -9.81 5.76 -10.63
N ASN A 142 -10.20 4.49 -10.71
CA ASN A 142 -11.53 4.13 -11.17
C ASN A 142 -12.61 4.63 -10.18
N LYS A 143 -13.85 4.72 -10.68
CA LYS A 143 -14.99 5.33 -9.95
C LYS A 143 -15.49 4.52 -8.75
N TRP A 144 -14.99 3.30 -8.54
CA TRP A 144 -15.42 2.37 -7.50
C TRP A 144 -14.41 2.28 -6.35
N VAL A 145 -13.43 3.16 -6.31
CA VAL A 145 -12.47 3.27 -5.22
C VAL A 145 -13.04 4.19 -4.13
N ASP A 146 -13.14 3.67 -2.91
CA ASP A 146 -13.56 4.43 -1.72
C ASP A 146 -12.38 5.11 -1.03
N LEU A 147 -11.27 4.37 -0.92
CA LEU A 147 -10.01 4.86 -0.36
C LEU A 147 -8.93 4.83 -1.44
N GLY A 148 -8.53 6.01 -1.90
CA GLY A 148 -7.59 6.19 -2.99
C GLY A 148 -6.27 6.82 -2.55
N LEU A 149 -5.15 6.21 -2.96
CA LEU A 149 -3.83 6.84 -2.90
C LEU A 149 -3.21 6.82 -4.30
N ASN A 150 -2.48 7.87 -4.68
CA ASN A 150 -1.76 7.91 -5.94
C ASN A 150 -0.26 8.10 -5.67
N PHE A 151 0.52 7.07 -5.97
CA PHE A 151 1.96 7.05 -5.73
C PHE A 151 2.72 7.56 -6.95
N ARG A 152 3.92 8.10 -6.76
CA ARG A 152 4.88 8.35 -7.85
C ARG A 152 5.92 7.26 -7.95
N TYR A 153 6.26 6.63 -6.83
CA TYR A 153 7.32 5.63 -6.77
C TYR A 153 6.74 4.22 -6.68
N PHE A 154 7.04 3.40 -7.70
CA PHE A 154 6.58 2.00 -7.78
C PHE A 154 6.88 1.19 -6.51
N PHE A 155 8.07 1.30 -5.95
CA PHE A 155 8.48 0.51 -4.79
C PHE A 155 7.73 0.91 -3.50
N ALA A 156 7.34 2.17 -3.36
CA ALA A 156 6.53 2.62 -2.22
C ALA A 156 5.14 1.99 -2.30
N ARG A 157 4.53 2.03 -3.49
CA ARG A 157 3.25 1.37 -3.79
C ARG A 157 3.29 -0.15 -3.55
N LYS A 158 4.32 -0.84 -4.07
CA LYS A 158 4.54 -2.29 -3.88
C LYS A 158 4.59 -2.68 -2.40
N THR A 159 5.28 -1.87 -1.59
CA THR A 159 5.33 -2.07 -0.14
C THR A 159 3.94 -2.03 0.49
N MET A 160 3.05 -1.15 0.02
CA MET A 160 1.69 -1.05 0.57
C MET A 160 0.84 -2.28 0.26
N PHE A 161 0.97 -2.87 -0.93
CA PHE A 161 0.28 -4.12 -1.26
C PHE A 161 0.69 -5.24 -0.31
N LEU A 162 1.99 -5.47 -0.12
CA LEU A 162 2.48 -6.53 0.76
C LEU A 162 2.17 -6.28 2.24
N LYS A 163 2.28 -5.03 2.71
CA LYS A 163 2.11 -4.70 4.13
C LYS A 163 0.66 -4.77 4.59
N TYR A 164 -0.28 -4.28 3.77
CA TYR A 164 -1.68 -4.06 4.15
C TYR A 164 -2.66 -5.08 3.59
N SER A 165 -2.19 -6.11 2.90
CA SER A 165 -3.00 -7.29 2.58
C SER A 165 -2.38 -8.56 3.14
N GLN A 166 -3.14 -9.65 3.14
CA GLN A 166 -2.70 -10.95 3.65
C GLN A 166 -2.79 -12.04 2.58
N ALA A 167 -3.32 -11.74 1.41
CA ALA A 167 -3.41 -12.66 0.29
C ALA A 167 -3.38 -11.91 -1.03
N PHE A 168 -2.92 -12.59 -2.08
CA PHE A 168 -2.95 -12.11 -3.47
C PHE A 168 -3.84 -12.98 -4.33
N ILE A 169 -4.63 -12.33 -5.20
CA ILE A 169 -5.32 -13.00 -6.29
C ILE A 169 -4.93 -12.33 -7.61
N CYS A 170 -4.45 -13.12 -8.57
CA CYS A 170 -4.12 -12.67 -9.91
C CYS A 170 -5.15 -13.19 -10.91
N LEU A 171 -5.98 -12.28 -11.40
CA LEU A 171 -6.75 -12.44 -12.63
C LEU A 171 -5.81 -12.36 -13.86
N PRO A 172 -6.24 -12.81 -15.05
CA PRO A 172 -5.41 -12.77 -16.25
C PRO A 172 -4.81 -11.38 -16.53
N GLY A 173 -3.50 -11.34 -16.75
CA GLY A 173 -2.71 -10.12 -16.61
C GLY A 173 -1.52 -10.00 -17.54
N GLY A 174 -0.96 -8.80 -17.63
CA GLY A 174 0.27 -8.51 -18.39
C GLY A 174 1.49 -8.43 -17.49
N PHE A 175 2.50 -7.67 -17.92
CA PHE A 175 3.75 -7.53 -17.16
C PHE A 175 3.58 -6.95 -15.76
N GLY A 176 2.66 -5.99 -15.55
CA GLY A 176 2.40 -5.48 -14.21
C GLY A 176 1.87 -6.56 -13.26
N THR A 177 1.00 -7.45 -13.74
CA THR A 177 0.50 -8.58 -12.94
C THR A 177 1.60 -9.62 -12.68
N LEU A 178 2.44 -9.91 -13.68
CA LEU A 178 3.56 -10.84 -13.53
C LEU A 178 4.63 -10.32 -12.56
N ASP A 179 4.93 -9.02 -12.61
CA ASP A 179 5.86 -8.35 -11.70
C ASP A 179 5.44 -8.57 -10.23
N GLU A 180 4.17 -8.29 -9.91
CA GLU A 180 3.64 -8.46 -8.56
C GLU A 180 3.53 -9.93 -8.14
N LEU A 181 3.17 -10.82 -9.08
CA LEU A 181 3.12 -12.27 -8.85
C LEU A 181 4.50 -12.82 -8.45
N PHE A 182 5.54 -12.53 -9.23
CA PHE A 182 6.88 -13.05 -8.93
C PHE A 182 7.51 -12.35 -7.71
N GLU A 183 7.17 -11.10 -7.44
CA GLU A 183 7.58 -10.42 -6.20
C GLU A 183 7.01 -11.14 -4.98
N VAL A 184 5.70 -11.43 -4.95
CA VAL A 184 5.09 -12.10 -3.80
C VAL A 184 5.59 -13.55 -3.65
N LEU A 185 5.77 -14.29 -4.76
CA LEU A 185 6.33 -15.64 -4.71
C LEU A 185 7.73 -15.65 -4.07
N CYS A 186 8.58 -14.70 -4.44
CA CYS A 186 9.91 -14.55 -3.84
C CYS A 186 9.81 -14.19 -2.34
N MET A 187 8.88 -13.31 -1.96
CA MET A 187 8.68 -12.92 -0.55
C MET A 187 8.21 -14.09 0.33
N VAL A 188 7.31 -14.94 -0.19
CA VAL A 188 6.84 -16.14 0.52
C VAL A 188 7.92 -17.22 0.55
N GLN A 189 8.57 -17.50 -0.59
CA GLN A 189 9.66 -18.48 -0.69
C GLN A 189 10.81 -18.16 0.28
N THR A 190 11.14 -16.89 0.47
CA THR A 190 12.21 -16.44 1.38
C THR A 190 11.75 -16.23 2.83
N GLY A 191 10.48 -16.50 3.14
CA GLY A 191 9.91 -16.34 4.48
C GLY A 191 9.85 -14.88 4.96
N LYS A 192 9.92 -13.91 4.06
CA LYS A 192 9.75 -12.48 4.38
C LYS A 192 8.30 -12.13 4.68
N VAL A 193 7.38 -12.90 4.10
CA VAL A 193 5.97 -12.89 4.42
C VAL A 193 5.53 -14.32 4.66
N THR A 194 4.79 -14.55 5.74
CA THR A 194 4.32 -15.87 6.17
C THR A 194 2.79 -15.89 6.19
N ASN A 195 2.21 -17.06 5.91
CA ASN A 195 0.76 -17.24 5.83
C ASN A 195 0.09 -16.30 4.81
N TYR A 196 0.58 -16.34 3.57
CA TYR A 196 0.16 -15.43 2.51
C TYR A 196 -0.30 -16.22 1.28
N PRO A 197 -1.56 -16.69 1.25
CA PRO A 197 -2.06 -17.48 0.13
C PRO A 197 -2.07 -16.66 -1.17
N ILE A 198 -1.66 -17.32 -2.26
CA ILE A 198 -1.61 -16.75 -3.60
C ILE A 198 -2.54 -17.56 -4.49
N VAL A 199 -3.43 -16.90 -5.22
CA VAL A 199 -4.37 -17.55 -6.15
C VAL A 199 -4.22 -16.99 -7.56
N LEU A 200 -4.17 -17.87 -8.55
CA LEU A 200 -4.20 -17.56 -9.97
C LEU A 200 -5.56 -17.97 -10.54
N LEU A 201 -6.37 -16.99 -10.96
CA LEU A 201 -7.67 -17.25 -11.58
C LEU A 201 -7.54 -17.37 -13.10
N GLY A 202 -8.06 -18.45 -13.67
CA GLY A 202 -8.01 -18.75 -15.11
C GLY A 202 -6.98 -19.83 -15.47
N THR A 203 -7.35 -21.10 -15.31
CA THR A 203 -6.46 -22.26 -15.50
C THR A 203 -5.86 -22.31 -16.91
N GLU A 204 -6.68 -22.05 -17.94
CA GLU A 204 -6.25 -22.01 -19.34
C GLU A 204 -5.21 -20.91 -19.59
N PHE A 205 -5.41 -19.72 -19.00
CA PHE A 205 -4.50 -18.59 -19.17
C PHE A 205 -3.14 -18.83 -18.50
N TRP A 206 -3.15 -19.33 -17.27
CA TRP A 206 -1.94 -19.52 -16.48
C TRP A 206 -1.18 -20.82 -16.79
N GLY A 207 -1.84 -21.81 -17.40
CA GLY A 207 -1.31 -23.15 -17.63
C GLY A 207 0.08 -23.16 -18.27
N GLY A 208 0.28 -22.43 -19.36
CA GLY A 208 1.58 -22.38 -20.05
C GLY A 208 2.72 -21.80 -19.19
N LEU A 209 2.43 -20.85 -18.30
CA LEU A 209 3.43 -20.31 -17.38
C LEU A 209 3.77 -21.34 -16.29
N ILE A 210 2.77 -22.01 -15.74
CA ILE A 210 2.93 -23.01 -14.69
C ILE A 210 3.71 -24.22 -15.21
N ASP A 211 3.42 -24.66 -16.44
CA ASP A 211 4.16 -25.73 -17.10
C ASP A 211 5.62 -25.34 -17.29
N TRP A 212 5.90 -24.11 -17.72
CA TRP A 212 7.28 -23.61 -17.83
C TRP A 212 7.99 -23.56 -16.46
N ILE A 213 7.33 -23.06 -15.41
CA ILE A 213 7.90 -23.04 -14.05
C ILE A 213 8.24 -24.47 -13.60
N ARG A 214 7.35 -25.43 -13.83
CA ARG A 214 7.55 -26.84 -13.47
C ARG A 214 8.68 -27.48 -14.27
N GLU A 215 8.64 -27.37 -15.59
CA GLU A 215 9.54 -28.06 -16.51
C GLU A 215 10.93 -27.42 -16.61
N ARG A 216 11.07 -26.15 -16.25
CA ARG A 216 12.35 -25.42 -16.30
C ARG A 216 12.86 -25.08 -14.93
N LEU A 217 12.08 -24.34 -14.13
CA LEU A 217 12.60 -23.88 -12.85
C LEU A 217 12.71 -25.02 -11.84
N ALA A 218 11.65 -25.80 -11.65
CA ALA A 218 11.68 -26.90 -10.67
C ALA A 218 12.52 -28.09 -11.17
N ALA A 219 12.36 -28.49 -12.43
CA ALA A 219 13.11 -29.64 -12.98
C ALA A 219 14.63 -29.41 -13.05
N GLU A 220 15.08 -28.16 -13.25
CA GLU A 220 16.51 -27.80 -13.27
C GLU A 220 17.05 -27.38 -11.89
N GLY A 221 16.21 -27.42 -10.84
CA GLY A 221 16.62 -27.12 -9.46
C GLY A 221 16.85 -25.63 -9.17
N LEU A 222 16.23 -24.73 -9.95
CA LEU A 222 16.25 -23.28 -9.73
C LEU A 222 15.25 -22.84 -8.65
N ILE A 223 14.22 -23.66 -8.42
CA ILE A 223 13.29 -23.59 -7.27
C ILE A 223 13.10 -24.99 -6.69
N SER A 224 12.60 -25.09 -5.46
CA SER A 224 12.25 -26.37 -4.86
C SER A 224 10.96 -26.91 -5.50
N PRO A 225 10.79 -28.23 -5.68
CA PRO A 225 9.53 -28.78 -6.18
C PRO A 225 8.30 -28.37 -5.35
N GLN A 226 8.48 -28.16 -4.05
CA GLN A 226 7.45 -27.70 -3.10
C GLN A 226 7.05 -26.23 -3.31
N ASP A 227 7.87 -25.43 -4.03
CA ASP A 227 7.50 -24.04 -4.33
C ASP A 227 6.30 -23.97 -5.29
N MET A 228 5.94 -25.09 -5.93
CA MET A 228 4.70 -25.23 -6.70
C MET A 228 3.44 -25.25 -5.83
N ASP A 229 3.58 -25.51 -4.53
CA ASP A 229 2.48 -25.53 -3.57
C ASP A 229 2.21 -24.12 -2.99
N LEU A 230 2.99 -23.11 -3.40
CA LEU A 230 2.85 -21.72 -2.92
C LEU A 230 1.61 -21.01 -3.48
N PHE A 231 1.01 -21.52 -4.56
CA PHE A 231 -0.13 -20.89 -5.21
C PHE A 231 -1.19 -21.92 -5.63
N LEU A 232 -2.45 -21.51 -5.52
CA LEU A 232 -3.59 -22.22 -6.09
C LEU A 232 -3.91 -21.70 -7.49
N VAL A 233 -4.31 -22.59 -8.40
CA VAL A 233 -4.75 -22.22 -9.75
C VAL A 233 -6.16 -22.78 -9.94
N THR A 234 -7.13 -21.91 -10.20
CA THR A 234 -8.53 -22.30 -10.29
C THR A 234 -9.32 -21.41 -11.25
N ASP A 235 -10.48 -21.88 -11.70
CA ASP A 235 -11.48 -21.08 -12.41
C ASP A 235 -12.64 -20.64 -11.50
N SER A 236 -12.70 -21.18 -10.28
CA SER A 236 -13.77 -20.93 -9.31
C SER A 236 -13.42 -19.80 -8.36
N VAL A 237 -14.23 -18.74 -8.37
CA VAL A 237 -14.15 -17.66 -7.37
C VAL A 237 -14.39 -18.19 -5.96
N GLU A 238 -15.30 -19.15 -5.79
CA GLU A 238 -15.60 -19.76 -4.49
C GLU A 238 -14.39 -20.51 -3.95
N GLU A 239 -13.73 -21.32 -4.78
CA GLU A 239 -12.53 -22.06 -4.37
C GLU A 239 -11.38 -21.11 -4.03
N ALA A 240 -11.20 -20.05 -4.82
CA ALA A 240 -10.19 -19.03 -4.57
C ALA A 240 -10.37 -18.37 -3.19
N VAL A 241 -11.59 -17.94 -2.86
CA VAL A 241 -11.88 -17.29 -1.57
C VAL A 241 -11.78 -18.29 -0.43
N GLN A 242 -12.30 -19.51 -0.60
CA GLN A 242 -12.24 -20.54 0.43
C GLN A 242 -10.79 -20.91 0.78
N HIS A 243 -9.92 -21.05 -0.23
CA HIS A 243 -8.49 -21.31 -0.01
C HIS A 243 -7.83 -20.24 0.87
N ILE A 244 -8.15 -18.96 0.63
CA ILE A 244 -7.64 -17.84 1.44
C ILE A 244 -8.18 -17.90 2.87
N VAL A 245 -9.49 -18.16 3.03
CA VAL A 245 -10.13 -18.28 4.35
C VAL A 245 -9.52 -19.42 5.16
N ASP A 246 -9.30 -20.59 4.54
CA ASP A 246 -8.72 -21.76 5.21
C ASP A 246 -7.27 -21.51 5.63
N ALA A 247 -6.46 -20.91 4.74
CA ALA A 247 -5.08 -20.54 5.06
C ALA A 247 -5.02 -19.55 6.23
N HIS A 248 -5.89 -18.55 6.25
CA HIS A 248 -5.96 -17.59 7.36
C HIS A 248 -6.57 -18.18 8.64
N GLY A 249 -7.34 -19.27 8.57
CA GLY A 249 -7.87 -19.98 9.73
C GLY A 249 -6.79 -20.69 10.56
N VAL A 250 -5.68 -21.09 9.94
CA VAL A 250 -4.50 -21.64 10.60
C VAL A 250 -3.56 -20.49 10.97
N MET A 251 -3.93 -19.73 12.00
CA MET A 251 -3.31 -18.44 12.32
C MET A 251 -1.83 -18.53 12.73
N THR A 252 -0.97 -17.77 12.05
CA THR A 252 0.37 -17.37 12.54
C THR A 252 0.61 -15.84 12.55
N ASP A 253 -0.28 -15.03 11.98
CA ASP A 253 -0.19 -13.55 12.01
C ASP A 253 -1.02 -12.97 13.18
N GLU A 254 -0.35 -12.38 14.16
CA GLU A 254 -0.96 -11.79 15.36
C GLU A 254 -1.91 -10.60 15.06
N ARG A 255 -1.78 -9.92 13.90
CA ARG A 255 -2.68 -8.81 13.53
C ARG A 255 -4.12 -9.28 13.34
N LEU A 256 -4.30 -10.48 12.80
CA LEU A 256 -5.60 -11.09 12.57
C LEU A 256 -6.18 -11.71 13.85
N ALA A 257 -5.32 -12.19 14.77
CA ALA A 257 -5.74 -12.72 16.06
C ALA A 257 -6.41 -11.66 16.96
N ASN A 258 -6.00 -10.39 16.83
CA ASN A 258 -6.52 -9.29 17.65
C ASN A 258 -7.74 -8.57 17.04
N ALA A 259 -8.10 -8.83 15.78
CA ALA A 259 -9.27 -8.20 15.13
C ALA A 259 -10.62 -8.63 15.76
N THR A 260 -10.64 -9.70 16.57
CA THR A 260 -11.81 -10.12 17.36
C THR A 260 -11.95 -9.36 18.69
N GLN A 261 -10.97 -8.56 19.10
CA GLN A 261 -11.10 -7.57 20.16
C GLN A 261 -11.42 -6.21 19.52
N VAL A 262 -12.69 -5.98 19.25
CA VAL A 262 -13.18 -4.66 18.82
C VAL A 262 -13.03 -3.72 20.00
N ASP A 263 -11.97 -2.92 20.02
CA ASP A 263 -11.98 -1.65 20.76
C ASP A 263 -13.04 -0.75 20.10
N GLU A 264 -13.96 -0.21 20.92
CA GLU A 264 -15.07 0.62 20.47
C GLU A 264 -14.58 1.76 19.57
N TYR A 265 -14.91 1.66 18.27
CA TYR A 265 -14.71 2.73 17.31
C TYR A 265 -15.53 3.96 17.72
N THR A 266 -14.85 5.04 18.07
CA THR A 266 -15.47 6.37 18.21
C THR A 266 -15.28 7.13 16.88
N PRO A 267 -16.36 7.46 16.14
CA PRO A 267 -16.26 8.18 14.89
C PRO A 267 -15.59 9.54 15.05
N VAL A 268 -14.77 9.95 14.06
CA VAL A 268 -14.01 11.22 14.05
C VAL A 268 -14.90 12.46 14.25
N HIS A 269 -16.18 12.38 13.87
CA HIS A 269 -17.13 13.48 14.06
C HIS A 269 -17.48 13.72 15.55
N GLU A 270 -17.46 12.70 16.40
CA GLU A 270 -17.76 12.85 17.84
C GLU A 270 -16.59 13.47 18.63
N VAL A 271 -15.35 13.26 18.16
CA VAL A 271 -14.15 13.86 18.76
C VAL A 271 -14.14 15.38 18.58
N LEU A 272 -14.69 15.87 17.47
CA LEU A 272 -14.75 17.31 17.16
C LEU A 272 -15.85 18.03 17.96
N GLU A 273 -16.99 17.38 18.24
CA GLU A 273 -18.05 17.98 19.05
C GLU A 273 -17.69 18.12 20.54
N GLN A 274 -16.78 17.28 21.04
CA GLN A 274 -16.31 17.37 22.44
C GLN A 274 -15.25 18.46 22.66
N ALA A 275 -14.56 18.90 21.59
CA ALA A 275 -13.57 19.97 21.65
C ALA A 275 -14.23 21.37 21.73
N ASP A 276 -15.44 21.53 21.17
CA ASP A 276 -16.19 22.80 21.17
C ASP A 276 -17.00 23.07 22.45
N ARG A 277 -16.95 22.17 23.44
CA ARG A 277 -17.66 22.33 24.73
C ARG A 277 -16.74 22.51 25.95
N ARG A 278 -15.47 22.87 25.75
CA ARG A 278 -14.54 23.22 26.84
C ARG A 278 -14.04 24.66 26.75
#